data_AF-A0A2T3W4J2-F1
#
_entry.id   AF-A0A2T3W4J2-F1
#
_cell.length_a   1.000
_cell.length_b   1.000
_cell.length_c   1.000
_cell.angle_alpha   90.00
_cell.angle_beta   90.00
_cell.angle_gamma   90.00
#
_symmetry.space_group_name_H-M   'P 1'
#
loop_
_entity.id
_entity.type
_entity.pdbx_description
1 polymer ?
#
loop_
_entity_poly.entity_id
_entity_poly.type
_entity_poly.pdbx_seq_one_letter_code
_entity_poly.pdbx_strand_id
1 'polypeptide(L)'
;MSAPAAPRGRWASLWGLALVPLLLLGAVLAYLVATGGGMKALQGPPVEQVKIGRVTLPERGVIQVQVVNDGPQAVTLPQVMVDDAFWSFTARPAGAIPRLGTATLTIPYPWVEGEAHKVALLSSLGTVFEAEIPVATLTPQPGRDLFVRFGLVGLYVGVVPVLLGMLWFPWMRRLSARAMNFILALTVGLLVYLAVGTYLDAQEFAAALPAFWQGTPAVLLIALLTLGVLLALGGKRRPEEAPLGLSYRIATGIGLHNLGEGLAIGAAFALGEAALGTFLILGFTLHNITEGVGIVAPVVRQKPKLIQFALLALIAGGPAILGTWLGGFAFNPVLATIFLAVGVGAIVQVVWEVGRLVARNTAALGAPLVSWSTLGGFTVGVALMYFTAFFVKF
;
A
#
# COMPACT_ATOMS: atom_id res chain seq x y z
N MET A 1 -33.82 12.06 58.45
CA MET A 1 -32.55 11.93 57.70
C MET A 1 -32.87 12.02 56.21
N SER A 2 -32.71 13.19 55.61
CA SER A 2 -32.93 13.44 54.18
C SER A 2 -31.64 13.17 53.41
N ALA A 3 -31.73 12.33 52.36
CA ALA A 3 -30.61 12.06 51.46
C ALA A 3 -30.22 13.32 50.67
N PRO A 4 -28.92 13.62 50.48
CA PRO A 4 -28.51 14.78 49.69
C PRO A 4 -28.79 14.52 48.20
N ALA A 5 -29.42 15.50 47.55
CA ALA A 5 -29.68 15.48 46.12
C ALA A 5 -28.37 15.55 45.32
N ALA A 6 -28.18 14.64 44.37
CA ALA A 6 -27.07 14.67 43.44
C ALA A 6 -27.18 15.91 42.51
N PRO A 7 -26.10 16.69 42.31
CA PRO A 7 -26.15 17.90 41.50
C PRO A 7 -26.31 17.55 40.01
N ARG A 8 -27.51 17.74 39.46
CA ARG A 8 -27.87 17.52 38.04
C ARG A 8 -27.42 18.64 37.08
N GLY A 9 -26.48 19.51 37.47
CA GLY A 9 -26.22 20.78 36.74
C GLY A 9 -24.85 20.96 36.07
N ARG A 10 -23.92 20.00 36.14
CA ARG A 10 -22.51 20.23 35.72
C ARG A 10 -22.12 19.72 34.33
N TRP A 11 -22.88 18.81 33.75
CA TRP A 11 -22.49 18.20 32.46
C TRP A 11 -22.82 19.12 31.27
N ALA A 12 -23.93 19.87 31.32
CA ALA A 12 -24.28 20.84 30.29
C ALA A 12 -23.32 22.06 30.24
N SER A 13 -22.73 22.46 31.38
CA SER A 13 -21.76 23.55 31.43
C SER A 13 -20.36 23.15 30.92
N LEU A 14 -19.97 21.87 31.06
CA LEU A 14 -18.69 21.37 30.57
C LEU A 14 -18.62 21.30 29.03
N TRP A 15 -19.70 20.88 28.36
CA TRP A 15 -19.77 20.90 26.89
C TRP A 15 -19.90 22.34 26.34
N GLY A 16 -20.58 23.23 27.05
CA GLY A 16 -20.63 24.66 26.71
C GLY A 16 -19.25 25.34 26.76
N LEU A 17 -18.43 24.97 27.75
CA LEU A 17 -17.03 25.45 27.85
C LEU A 17 -16.13 24.85 26.76
N ALA A 18 -16.42 23.65 26.25
CA ALA A 18 -15.68 23.07 25.12
C ALA A 18 -15.96 23.77 23.78
N LEU A 19 -17.12 24.44 23.64
CA LEU A 19 -17.46 25.23 22.44
C LEU A 19 -16.72 26.57 22.40
N VAL A 20 -16.38 27.15 23.54
CA VAL A 20 -15.73 28.47 23.60
C VAL A 20 -14.37 28.49 22.86
N PRO A 21 -13.43 27.55 23.10
CA PRO A 21 -12.19 27.47 22.33
C PRO A 21 -12.41 27.25 20.83
N LEU A 22 -13.43 26.48 20.44
CA LEU A 22 -13.73 26.22 19.02
C LEU A 22 -14.28 27.47 18.31
N LEU A 23 -15.14 28.24 18.99
CA LEU A 23 -15.66 29.51 18.47
C LEU A 23 -14.55 30.57 18.38
N LEU A 24 -13.70 30.66 19.40
CA LEU A 24 -12.53 31.55 19.38
C LEU A 24 -11.55 31.17 18.28
N LEU A 25 -11.28 29.87 18.10
CA LEU A 25 -10.47 29.37 16.98
C LEU A 25 -11.10 29.78 15.64
N GLY A 26 -12.41 29.59 15.47
CA GLY A 26 -13.13 30.02 14.27
C GLY A 26 -12.99 31.52 14.00
N ALA A 27 -13.12 32.36 15.04
CA ALA A 27 -12.95 33.80 14.93
C ALA A 27 -11.52 34.20 14.56
N VAL A 28 -10.50 33.58 15.17
CA VAL A 28 -9.08 33.81 14.84
C VAL A 28 -8.80 33.38 13.39
N LEU A 29 -9.27 32.21 12.96
CA LEU A 29 -9.11 31.74 11.59
C LEU A 29 -9.79 32.67 10.58
N ALA A 30 -11.01 33.13 10.85
CA ALA A 30 -11.71 34.09 9.99
C ALA A 30 -10.95 35.42 9.88
N TYR A 31 -10.42 35.93 11.00
CA TYR A 31 -9.60 37.13 11.03
C TYR A 31 -8.30 36.95 10.21
N LEU A 32 -7.59 35.83 10.38
CA LEU A 32 -6.38 35.52 9.63
C LEU A 32 -6.65 35.43 8.12
N VAL A 33 -7.74 34.77 7.71
CA VAL A 33 -8.13 34.68 6.29
C VAL A 33 -8.48 36.05 5.72
N ALA A 34 -9.28 36.86 6.43
CA ALA A 34 -9.69 38.18 5.97
C ALA A 34 -8.48 39.15 5.83
N THR A 35 -7.56 39.12 6.79
CA THR A 35 -6.38 39.99 6.83
C THR A 35 -5.18 39.44 6.06
N GLY A 36 -5.24 38.18 5.59
CA GLY A 36 -4.06 37.48 5.06
C GLY A 36 -2.95 37.36 6.10
N GLY A 37 -3.32 37.25 7.37
CA GLY A 37 -2.39 37.24 8.51
C GLY A 37 -1.59 38.53 8.71
N GLY A 38 -2.00 39.65 8.11
CA GLY A 38 -1.23 40.90 8.12
C GLY A 38 -0.02 40.90 7.18
N MET A 39 0.16 39.85 6.38
CA MET A 39 1.35 39.62 5.55
C MET A 39 1.08 39.79 4.04
N LYS A 40 -0.03 40.43 3.65
CA LYS A 40 -0.41 40.62 2.23
C LYS A 40 0.68 41.33 1.42
N ALA A 41 1.45 42.24 2.03
CA ALA A 41 2.55 42.96 1.40
C ALA A 41 3.78 42.09 1.07
N LEU A 42 3.85 40.86 1.60
CA LEU A 42 4.93 39.89 1.40
C LEU A 42 4.50 38.70 0.52
N GLN A 43 3.37 38.81 -0.19
CA GLN A 43 2.94 37.76 -1.12
C GLN A 43 3.87 37.74 -2.34
N GLY A 44 4.63 36.67 -2.48
CA GLY A 44 5.40 36.37 -3.70
C GLY A 44 4.48 36.04 -4.89
N PRO A 45 5.05 35.71 -6.06
CA PRO A 45 4.27 35.30 -7.22
C PRO A 45 3.42 34.06 -6.90
N PRO A 46 2.29 33.86 -7.60
CA PRO A 46 1.49 32.64 -7.50
C PRO A 46 2.37 31.40 -7.58
N VAL A 47 2.26 30.52 -6.59
CA VAL A 47 2.91 29.22 -6.63
C VAL A 47 1.98 28.27 -7.39
N GLU A 48 2.34 27.95 -8.63
CA GLU A 48 1.61 26.94 -9.41
C GLU A 48 2.15 25.56 -9.07
N GLN A 49 1.24 24.64 -8.73
CA GLN A 49 1.58 23.24 -8.51
C GLN A 49 0.55 22.40 -9.24
N VAL A 50 0.99 21.72 -10.30
CA VAL A 50 0.18 20.76 -11.04
C VAL A 50 0.85 19.41 -10.92
N LYS A 51 0.07 18.41 -10.51
CA LYS A 51 0.48 17.01 -10.52
C LYS A 51 -0.10 16.36 -11.76
N ILE A 52 0.78 15.79 -12.59
CA ILE A 52 0.36 14.89 -13.66
C ILE A 52 0.07 13.54 -13.00
N GLY A 53 -1.17 13.08 -13.15
CA GLY A 53 -1.65 11.81 -12.60
C GLY A 53 -1.38 10.69 -13.58
N ARG A 54 -2.43 10.24 -14.28
CA ARG A 54 -2.34 9.13 -15.22
C ARG A 54 -2.08 9.63 -16.64
N VAL A 55 -1.11 9.01 -17.32
CA VAL A 55 -0.91 9.13 -18.77
C VAL A 55 -1.39 7.83 -19.41
N THR A 56 -2.29 7.91 -20.39
CA THR A 56 -2.81 6.76 -21.12
C THR A 56 -2.70 6.95 -22.62
N LEU A 57 -2.54 5.85 -23.34
CA LEU A 57 -2.48 5.76 -24.79
C LEU A 57 -3.68 4.90 -25.22
N PRO A 58 -4.90 5.46 -25.21
CA PRO A 58 -6.14 4.69 -25.36
C PRO A 58 -6.30 4.06 -26.76
N GLU A 59 -5.71 4.71 -27.76
CA GLU A 59 -5.70 4.29 -29.16
C GLU A 59 -4.43 4.80 -29.85
N ARG A 60 -4.14 4.26 -31.05
CA ARG A 60 -2.97 4.65 -31.83
C ARG A 60 -3.06 6.13 -32.18
N GLY A 61 -1.99 6.87 -31.93
CA GLY A 61 -1.89 8.29 -32.27
C GLY A 61 -2.60 9.25 -31.30
N VAL A 62 -2.97 8.79 -30.11
CA VAL A 62 -3.55 9.62 -29.06
C VAL A 62 -2.84 9.39 -27.73
N ILE A 63 -2.46 10.49 -27.07
CA ILE A 63 -1.98 10.53 -25.68
C ILE A 63 -3.03 11.27 -24.84
N GLN A 64 -3.42 10.71 -23.71
CA GLN A 64 -4.28 11.35 -22.73
C GLN A 64 -3.51 11.58 -21.43
N VAL A 65 -3.57 12.80 -20.91
CA VAL A 65 -2.87 13.21 -19.70
C VAL A 65 -3.87 13.75 -18.70
N GLN A 66 -4.01 13.10 -17.56
CA GLN A 66 -4.81 13.60 -16.45
C GLN A 66 -3.94 14.48 -15.55
N VAL A 67 -4.46 15.65 -15.19
CA VAL A 67 -3.77 16.62 -14.32
C VAL A 67 -4.65 17.02 -13.15
N VAL A 68 -4.03 17.27 -12.00
CA VAL A 68 -4.68 17.79 -10.80
C VAL A 68 -3.97 19.07 -10.37
N ASN A 69 -4.75 20.12 -10.13
CA ASN A 69 -4.22 21.35 -9.54
C ASN A 69 -4.07 21.19 -8.03
N ASP A 70 -2.82 21.04 -7.60
CA ASP A 70 -2.38 20.94 -6.21
C ASP A 70 -2.05 22.31 -5.59
N GLY A 71 -2.05 23.35 -6.42
CA GLY A 71 -1.75 24.72 -6.03
C GLY A 71 -2.89 25.43 -5.29
N PRO A 72 -2.56 26.54 -4.60
CA PRO A 72 -3.53 27.36 -3.89
C PRO A 72 -4.48 28.14 -4.83
N GLN A 73 -4.10 28.34 -6.09
CA GLN A 73 -4.81 29.18 -7.06
C GLN A 73 -5.13 28.41 -8.34
N ALA A 74 -6.06 28.91 -9.14
CA ALA A 74 -6.40 28.29 -10.42
C ALA A 74 -5.22 28.39 -11.41
N VAL A 75 -4.97 27.31 -12.16
CA VAL A 75 -3.87 27.23 -13.14
C VAL A 75 -4.44 27.07 -14.54
N THR A 76 -3.86 27.76 -15.52
CA THR A 76 -4.19 27.57 -16.94
C THR A 76 -2.98 26.97 -17.64
N LEU A 77 -3.21 25.90 -18.42
CA LEU A 77 -2.20 25.22 -19.20
C LEU A 77 -2.45 25.49 -20.69
N PRO A 78 -1.93 26.59 -21.28
CA PRO A 78 -2.21 26.96 -22.66
C PRO A 78 -1.46 26.14 -23.71
N GLN A 79 -0.36 25.47 -23.34
CA GLN A 79 0.51 24.78 -24.30
C GLN A 79 0.91 23.39 -23.78
N VAL A 80 1.06 22.46 -24.72
CA VAL A 80 1.65 21.15 -24.50
C VAL A 80 2.79 20.92 -25.48
N MET A 81 3.82 20.23 -25.02
CA MET A 81 4.92 19.75 -25.83
C MET A 81 5.00 18.23 -25.70
N VAL A 82 5.29 17.56 -26.82
CA VAL A 82 5.65 16.14 -26.85
C VAL A 82 6.99 16.05 -27.56
N ASP A 83 7.99 15.49 -26.87
CA ASP A 83 9.38 15.39 -27.36
C ASP A 83 9.93 16.73 -27.87
N ASP A 84 9.83 17.75 -27.01
CA ASP A 84 10.27 19.12 -27.25
C ASP A 84 9.58 19.87 -28.42
N ALA A 85 8.54 19.28 -29.03
CA ALA A 85 7.73 19.90 -30.07
C ALA A 85 6.37 20.35 -29.54
N PHE A 86 5.96 21.59 -29.81
CA PHE A 86 4.62 22.09 -29.49
C PHE A 86 3.55 21.33 -30.26
N TRP A 87 2.48 20.95 -29.58
CA TRP A 87 1.38 20.21 -30.19
C TRP A 87 0.01 20.78 -29.84
N SER A 88 -0.99 20.46 -30.67
CA SER A 88 -2.38 20.77 -30.37
C SER A 88 -2.92 19.81 -29.30
N PHE A 89 -3.87 20.27 -28.49
CA PHE A 89 -4.57 19.42 -27.53
C PHE A 89 -5.98 19.94 -27.28
N THR A 90 -6.80 19.10 -26.65
CA THR A 90 -8.10 19.50 -26.10
C THR A 90 -8.15 19.18 -24.62
N ALA A 91 -8.70 20.09 -23.80
CA ALA A 91 -8.84 19.88 -22.36
C ALA A 91 -10.30 19.71 -21.95
N ARG A 92 -10.56 18.81 -21.01
CA ARG A 92 -11.88 18.61 -20.37
C ARG A 92 -11.73 18.56 -18.84
N PRO A 93 -12.36 19.48 -18.08
CA PRO A 93 -13.07 20.67 -18.53
C PRO A 93 -12.12 21.67 -19.23
N ALA A 94 -12.69 22.57 -20.05
CA ALA A 94 -11.92 23.61 -20.72
C ALA A 94 -11.66 24.80 -19.78
N GLY A 95 -10.52 25.48 -19.96
CA GLY A 95 -10.16 26.70 -19.23
C GLY A 95 -9.28 26.46 -18.01
N ALA A 96 -9.35 27.38 -17.05
CA ALA A 96 -8.54 27.33 -15.84
C ALA A 96 -8.99 26.18 -14.91
N ILE A 97 -8.02 25.44 -14.40
CA ILE A 97 -8.23 24.32 -13.48
C ILE A 97 -8.28 24.90 -12.07
N PRO A 98 -9.43 24.89 -11.35
CA PRO A 98 -9.51 25.43 -10.00
C PRO A 98 -8.66 24.61 -9.02
N ARG A 99 -8.37 25.16 -7.83
CA ARG A 99 -7.68 24.42 -6.76
C ARG A 99 -8.42 23.10 -6.45
N LEU A 100 -7.69 22.00 -6.34
CA LEU A 100 -8.20 20.61 -6.23
C LEU A 100 -8.99 20.12 -7.46
N GLY A 101 -9.06 20.92 -8.52
CA GLY A 101 -9.69 20.58 -9.78
C GLY A 101 -8.83 19.60 -10.58
N THR A 102 -9.50 18.84 -11.44
CA THR A 102 -8.87 17.88 -12.36
C THR A 102 -9.23 18.26 -13.79
N ALA A 103 -8.31 18.06 -14.73
CA ALA A 103 -8.58 18.11 -16.16
C ALA A 103 -7.91 16.95 -16.89
N THR A 104 -8.48 16.56 -18.02
CA THR A 104 -7.89 15.57 -18.94
C THR A 104 -7.55 16.25 -20.25
N LEU A 105 -6.28 16.21 -20.62
CA LEU A 105 -5.75 16.73 -21.88
C LEU A 105 -5.69 15.57 -22.88
N THR A 106 -6.25 15.74 -24.06
CA THR A 106 -6.16 14.77 -25.17
C THR A 106 -5.31 15.37 -26.27
N ILE A 107 -4.21 14.68 -26.60
CA ILE A 107 -3.15 15.12 -27.50
C ILE A 107 -3.12 14.13 -28.68
N PRO A 108 -3.53 14.53 -29.89
CA PRO A 108 -3.51 13.66 -31.07
C PRO A 108 -2.09 13.54 -31.64
N TYR A 109 -1.21 12.84 -30.92
CA TYR A 109 0.20 12.68 -31.25
C TYR A 109 0.49 11.28 -31.80
N PRO A 110 1.08 11.15 -33.01
CA PRO A 110 1.33 9.87 -33.69
C PRO A 110 2.53 9.10 -33.09
N TRP A 111 2.41 8.69 -31.83
CA TRP A 111 3.43 7.91 -31.13
C TRP A 111 3.70 6.55 -31.79
N VAL A 112 4.92 6.04 -31.61
CA VAL A 112 5.37 4.76 -32.15
C VAL A 112 5.48 3.73 -31.02
N GLU A 113 4.99 2.52 -31.27
CA GLU A 113 4.99 1.46 -30.27
C GLU A 113 6.41 1.07 -29.84
N GLY A 114 6.67 1.10 -28.53
CA GLY A 114 7.97 0.80 -27.93
C GLY A 114 8.89 2.01 -27.74
N GLU A 115 8.55 3.18 -28.27
CA GLU A 115 9.36 4.40 -28.08
C GLU A 115 9.07 5.07 -26.74
N ALA A 116 10.08 5.75 -26.19
CA ALA A 116 9.92 6.60 -25.03
C ALA A 116 9.49 8.00 -25.49
N HIS A 117 8.54 8.61 -24.78
CA HIS A 117 8.10 9.98 -25.05
C HIS A 117 8.11 10.82 -23.78
N LYS A 118 8.28 12.12 -23.93
CA LYS A 118 8.19 13.10 -22.85
C LYS A 118 7.09 14.10 -23.15
N VAL A 119 6.13 14.23 -22.22
CA VAL A 119 5.07 15.24 -22.29
C VAL A 119 5.37 16.37 -21.31
N ALA A 120 5.40 17.61 -21.80
CA ALA A 120 5.59 18.80 -20.97
C ALA A 120 4.39 19.76 -21.11
N LEU A 121 3.80 20.15 -19.98
CA LEU A 121 2.68 21.07 -19.89
C LEU A 121 3.22 22.43 -19.44
N LEU A 122 3.00 23.47 -20.23
CA LEU A 122 3.42 24.83 -19.90
C LEU A 122 2.22 25.62 -19.39
N SER A 123 2.38 26.28 -18.24
CA SER A 123 1.38 27.15 -17.67
C SER A 123 1.39 28.56 -18.27
N SER A 124 0.35 29.35 -17.99
CA SER A 124 0.30 30.78 -18.33
C SER A 124 1.39 31.62 -17.65
N LEU A 125 1.99 31.14 -16.55
CA LEU A 125 3.10 31.81 -15.87
C LEU A 125 4.47 31.30 -16.31
N GLY A 126 4.52 30.34 -17.25
CA GLY A 126 5.75 29.76 -17.76
C GLY A 126 6.32 28.61 -16.93
N THR A 127 5.56 28.09 -15.96
CA THR A 127 5.94 26.88 -15.20
C THR A 127 5.78 25.66 -16.08
N VAL A 128 6.78 24.77 -16.10
CA VAL A 128 6.76 23.51 -16.86
C VAL A 128 6.48 22.34 -15.92
N PHE A 129 5.52 21.50 -16.29
CA PHE A 129 5.21 20.24 -15.61
C PHE A 129 5.41 19.07 -16.57
N GLU A 130 6.24 18.10 -16.21
CA GLU A 130 6.67 17.04 -17.14
C GLU A 130 6.22 15.65 -16.68
N ALA A 131 5.94 14.78 -17.63
CA ALA A 131 5.70 13.36 -17.42
C ALA A 131 6.37 12.55 -18.52
N GLU A 132 6.96 11.43 -18.13
CA GLU A 132 7.59 10.48 -19.04
C GLU A 132 6.62 9.35 -19.38
N ILE A 133 6.69 8.89 -20.61
CA ILE A 133 6.10 7.66 -21.11
C ILE A 133 7.31 6.77 -21.46
N PRO A 134 7.78 5.91 -20.55
CA PRO A 134 9.02 5.15 -20.75
C PRO A 134 8.95 4.21 -21.96
N VAL A 135 7.78 3.63 -22.20
CA VAL A 135 7.51 2.74 -23.34
C VAL A 135 6.07 2.97 -23.81
N ALA A 136 5.91 3.51 -25.01
CA ALA A 136 4.60 3.74 -25.61
C ALA A 136 3.96 2.42 -26.02
N THR A 137 2.90 2.03 -25.31
CA THR A 137 2.08 0.86 -25.62
C THR A 137 0.61 1.21 -25.45
N LEU A 138 -0.27 0.53 -26.19
CA LEU A 138 -1.70 0.73 -26.02
C LEU A 138 -2.10 0.42 -24.58
N THR A 139 -2.77 1.38 -23.93
CA THR A 139 -3.31 1.16 -22.60
C THR A 139 -4.31 0.01 -22.66
N PRO A 140 -4.12 -1.05 -21.85
CA PRO A 140 -4.99 -2.22 -21.89
C PRO A 140 -6.44 -1.84 -21.62
N GLN A 141 -7.33 -2.22 -22.55
CA GLN A 141 -8.76 -1.99 -22.39
C GLN A 141 -9.38 -3.10 -21.53
N PRO A 142 -10.26 -2.78 -20.56
CA PRO A 142 -10.95 -3.77 -19.76
C PRO A 142 -11.72 -4.77 -20.65
N GLY A 143 -11.48 -6.07 -20.43
CA GLY A 143 -12.12 -7.13 -21.18
C GLY A 143 -12.06 -8.47 -20.45
N ARG A 144 -12.86 -9.44 -20.90
CA ARG A 144 -12.96 -10.76 -20.26
C ARG A 144 -11.62 -11.50 -20.23
N ASP A 145 -10.85 -11.44 -21.31
CA ASP A 145 -9.54 -12.10 -21.40
C ASP A 145 -8.55 -11.52 -20.37
N LEU A 146 -8.42 -10.19 -20.33
CA LEU A 146 -7.56 -9.51 -19.37
C LEU A 146 -7.99 -9.74 -17.92
N PHE A 147 -9.30 -9.79 -17.66
CA PHE A 147 -9.85 -10.10 -16.34
C PHE A 147 -9.41 -11.50 -15.86
N VAL A 148 -9.49 -12.50 -16.74
CA VAL A 148 -9.03 -13.86 -16.44
C VAL A 148 -7.51 -13.89 -16.26
N ARG A 149 -6.74 -13.22 -17.12
CA ARG A 149 -5.26 -13.19 -17.00
C ARG A 149 -4.80 -12.58 -15.69
N PHE A 150 -5.32 -11.43 -15.30
CA PHE A 150 -5.00 -10.84 -13.99
C PHE A 150 -5.44 -11.75 -12.85
N GLY A 151 -6.61 -12.38 -12.96
CA GLY A 151 -7.06 -13.35 -11.96
C GLY A 151 -6.11 -14.55 -11.81
N LEU A 152 -5.59 -15.06 -12.92
CA LEU A 152 -4.58 -16.13 -12.93
C LEU A 152 -3.25 -15.67 -12.35
N VAL A 153 -2.79 -14.46 -12.68
CA VAL A 153 -1.57 -13.89 -12.09
C VAL A 153 -1.71 -13.79 -10.57
N GLY A 154 -2.81 -13.24 -10.06
CA GLY A 154 -3.05 -13.17 -8.62
C GLY A 154 -3.15 -14.56 -7.96
N LEU A 155 -3.69 -15.56 -8.66
CA LEU A 155 -3.73 -16.94 -8.19
C LEU A 155 -2.31 -17.54 -8.09
N TYR A 156 -1.47 -17.34 -9.10
CA TYR A 156 -0.10 -17.85 -9.16
C TYR A 156 0.86 -17.13 -8.21
N VAL A 157 0.59 -15.87 -7.89
CA VAL A 157 1.42 -15.09 -6.95
C VAL A 157 0.94 -15.25 -5.51
N GLY A 158 -0.36 -15.36 -5.26
CA GLY A 158 -0.90 -15.44 -3.91
C GLY A 158 -1.19 -16.87 -3.47
N VAL A 159 -2.23 -17.49 -4.01
CA VAL A 159 -2.80 -18.74 -3.47
C VAL A 159 -1.86 -19.93 -3.66
N VAL A 160 -1.31 -20.11 -4.87
CA VAL A 160 -0.45 -21.26 -5.20
C VAL A 160 0.81 -21.30 -4.33
N PRO A 161 1.64 -20.24 -4.23
CA PRO A 161 2.85 -20.28 -3.42
C PRO A 161 2.55 -20.43 -1.93
N VAL A 162 1.51 -19.79 -1.41
CA VAL A 162 1.07 -20.01 -0.03
C VAL A 162 0.76 -21.50 0.21
N LEU A 163 0.01 -22.15 -0.69
CA LEU A 163 -0.25 -23.59 -0.61
C LEU A 163 1.05 -24.41 -0.67
N LEU A 164 1.96 -24.09 -1.60
CA LEU A 164 3.25 -24.76 -1.70
C LEU A 164 4.05 -24.66 -0.40
N GLY A 165 4.01 -23.50 0.27
CA GLY A 165 4.56 -23.32 1.61
C GLY A 165 3.89 -24.20 2.67
N MET A 166 2.57 -24.28 2.65
CA MET A 166 1.80 -25.12 3.58
C MET A 166 2.09 -26.63 3.39
N LEU A 167 2.50 -27.07 2.19
CA LEU A 167 2.87 -28.47 1.94
C LEU A 167 4.09 -28.92 2.75
N TRP A 168 4.87 -28.00 3.34
CA TRP A 168 5.97 -28.33 4.26
C TRP A 168 5.47 -28.80 5.63
N PHE A 169 4.17 -28.68 5.91
CA PHE A 169 3.56 -29.07 7.19
C PHE A 169 3.95 -30.47 7.69
N PRO A 170 3.90 -31.57 6.89
CA PRO A 170 4.26 -32.91 7.36
C PRO A 170 5.72 -33.03 7.79
N TRP A 171 6.62 -32.33 7.10
CA TRP A 171 8.04 -32.27 7.44
C TRP A 171 8.26 -31.47 8.72
N MET A 172 7.60 -30.31 8.85
CA MET A 172 7.66 -29.46 10.04
C MET A 172 7.25 -30.18 11.33
N ARG A 173 6.33 -31.15 11.26
CA ARG A 173 5.92 -31.97 12.42
C ARG A 173 7.07 -32.76 13.03
N ARG A 174 8.10 -33.08 12.25
CA ARG A 174 9.26 -33.88 12.65
C ARG A 174 10.39 -33.03 13.23
N LEU A 175 10.28 -31.71 13.16
CA LEU A 175 11.33 -30.80 13.62
C LEU A 175 11.41 -30.74 15.15
N SER A 176 12.64 -30.56 15.63
CA SER A 176 12.93 -30.21 17.02
C SER A 176 12.40 -28.80 17.33
N ALA A 177 12.18 -28.50 18.61
CA ALA A 177 11.72 -27.17 19.01
C ALA A 177 12.72 -26.06 18.63
N ARG A 178 14.04 -26.35 18.66
CA ARG A 178 15.08 -25.42 18.22
C ARG A 178 15.00 -25.16 16.71
N ALA A 179 14.86 -26.21 15.90
CA ALA A 179 14.70 -26.08 14.45
C ALA A 179 13.41 -25.33 14.07
N MET A 180 12.32 -25.56 14.81
CA MET A 180 11.09 -24.79 14.64
C MET A 180 11.29 -23.30 14.95
N ASN A 181 12.00 -22.97 16.04
CA ASN A 181 12.30 -21.57 16.38
C ASN A 181 13.23 -20.91 15.36
N PHE A 182 14.18 -21.65 14.77
CA PHE A 182 14.98 -21.17 13.65
C PHE A 182 14.09 -20.78 12.45
N ILE A 183 13.17 -21.66 12.03
CA ILE A 183 12.26 -21.39 10.91
C ILE A 183 11.34 -20.20 11.19
N LEU A 184 10.75 -20.15 12.39
CA LEU A 184 9.90 -19.03 12.79
C LEU A 184 10.67 -17.70 12.81
N ALA A 185 11.91 -17.71 13.31
CA ALA A 185 12.75 -16.53 13.30
C ALA A 185 13.16 -16.13 11.88
N LEU A 186 13.40 -17.10 10.99
CA LEU A 186 13.61 -16.87 9.56
C LEU A 186 12.39 -16.18 8.93
N THR A 187 11.18 -16.66 9.20
CA THR A 187 9.96 -15.99 8.75
C THR A 187 9.86 -14.55 9.28
N VAL A 188 10.22 -14.30 10.55
CA VAL A 188 10.25 -12.94 11.11
C VAL A 188 11.27 -12.06 10.38
N GLY A 189 12.47 -12.56 10.10
CA GLY A 189 13.49 -11.80 9.36
C GLY A 189 13.03 -11.43 7.95
N LEU A 190 12.41 -12.38 7.26
CA LEU A 190 11.80 -12.16 5.95
C LEU A 190 10.71 -11.08 5.99
N LEU A 191 9.78 -11.19 6.93
CA LEU A 191 8.68 -10.23 7.07
C LEU A 191 9.16 -8.84 7.49
N VAL A 192 10.22 -8.72 8.29
CA VAL A 192 10.81 -7.42 8.63
C VAL A 192 11.40 -6.75 7.38
N TYR A 193 12.11 -7.49 6.53
CA TYR A 193 12.59 -6.94 5.25
C TYR A 193 11.41 -6.47 4.38
N LEU A 194 10.36 -7.29 4.28
CA LEU A 194 9.15 -6.96 3.52
C LEU A 194 8.43 -5.74 4.06
N ALA A 195 8.32 -5.58 5.38
CA ALA A 195 7.71 -4.40 5.98
C ALA A 195 8.45 -3.12 5.59
N VAL A 196 9.79 -3.18 5.55
CA VAL A 196 10.62 -2.04 5.12
C VAL A 196 10.43 -1.77 3.64
N GLY A 197 10.51 -2.80 2.78
CA GLY A 197 10.31 -2.66 1.33
C GLY A 197 8.93 -2.07 1.00
N THR A 198 7.87 -2.68 1.53
CA THR A 198 6.48 -2.23 1.32
C THR A 198 6.25 -0.80 1.83
N TYR A 199 6.92 -0.41 2.93
CA TYR A 199 6.87 0.96 3.43
C TYR A 199 7.53 1.93 2.44
N LEU A 200 8.69 1.59 1.90
CA LEU A 200 9.36 2.43 0.90
C LEU A 200 8.54 2.55 -0.38
N ASP A 201 7.95 1.45 -0.85
CA ASP A 201 7.06 1.46 -2.02
C ASP A 201 5.82 2.35 -1.77
N ALA A 202 5.21 2.25 -0.58
CA ALA A 202 4.09 3.11 -0.20
C ALA A 202 4.48 4.60 -0.19
N GLN A 203 5.71 4.91 0.24
CA GLN A 203 6.23 6.27 0.28
C GLN A 203 6.48 6.85 -1.12
N GLU A 204 6.87 6.02 -2.08
CA GLU A 204 7.02 6.41 -3.48
C GLU A 204 5.69 6.85 -4.09
N PHE A 205 4.64 6.03 -3.94
CA PHE A 205 3.29 6.42 -4.39
C PHE A 205 2.76 7.64 -3.63
N ALA A 206 3.02 7.71 -2.32
CA ALA A 206 2.61 8.84 -1.50
C ALA A 206 3.26 10.16 -1.93
N ALA A 207 4.51 10.14 -2.41
CA ALA A 207 5.23 11.31 -2.90
C ALA A 207 4.71 11.80 -4.27
N ALA A 208 4.12 10.89 -5.06
CA ALA A 208 3.47 11.22 -6.32
C ALA A 208 2.09 11.88 -6.13
N LEU A 209 1.47 11.75 -4.93
CA LEU A 209 0.18 12.35 -4.65
C LEU A 209 0.25 13.89 -4.62
N PRO A 210 -0.86 14.57 -4.95
CA PRO A 210 -1.04 15.97 -4.58
C PRO A 210 -0.79 16.20 -3.08
N ALA A 211 -0.05 17.24 -2.75
CA ALA A 211 0.37 17.62 -1.40
C ALA A 211 -0.80 17.74 -0.42
N PHE A 212 -1.99 18.14 -0.91
CA PHE A 212 -3.18 18.22 -0.05
C PHE A 212 -3.59 16.87 0.57
N TRP A 213 -3.21 15.73 -0.02
CA TRP A 213 -3.44 14.40 0.57
C TRP A 213 -2.57 14.12 1.78
N GLN A 214 -1.45 14.84 1.94
CA GLN A 214 -0.44 14.56 2.94
C GLN A 214 -0.04 13.08 2.92
N GLY A 215 0.27 12.54 1.73
CA GLY A 215 0.49 11.11 1.52
C GLY A 215 1.56 10.52 2.45
N THR A 216 2.72 11.18 2.56
CA THR A 216 3.85 10.70 3.36
C THR A 216 3.51 10.46 4.84
N PRO A 217 2.93 11.42 5.60
CA PRO A 217 2.48 11.12 6.95
C PRO A 217 1.27 10.17 6.98
N ALA A 218 0.41 10.18 5.95
CA ALA A 218 -0.74 9.28 5.88
C ALA A 218 -0.32 7.79 5.83
N VAL A 219 0.75 7.44 5.12
CA VAL A 219 1.27 6.05 5.08
C VAL A 219 1.55 5.54 6.49
N LEU A 220 2.31 6.29 7.28
CA LEU A 220 2.66 5.89 8.65
C LEU A 220 1.40 5.80 9.53
N LEU A 221 0.50 6.77 9.45
CA LEU A 221 -0.72 6.79 10.24
C LEU A 221 -1.63 5.59 9.89
N ILE A 222 -1.83 5.29 8.61
CA ILE A 222 -2.64 4.17 8.14
C ILE A 222 -2.02 2.83 8.57
N ALA A 223 -0.69 2.69 8.47
CA ALA A 223 0.00 1.49 8.91
C ALA A 223 -0.15 1.26 10.42
N LEU A 224 0.03 2.31 11.24
CA LEU A 224 -0.15 2.24 12.70
C LEU A 224 -1.61 1.98 13.10
N LEU A 225 -2.57 2.60 12.40
CA LEU A 225 -3.99 2.35 12.64
C LEU A 225 -4.37 0.91 12.28
N THR A 226 -3.86 0.39 11.16
CA THR A 226 -4.10 -0.99 10.75
C THR A 226 -3.50 -1.97 11.75
N LEU A 227 -2.26 -1.75 12.19
CA LEU A 227 -1.64 -2.51 13.27
C LEU A 227 -2.51 -2.47 14.54
N GLY A 228 -2.92 -1.28 14.98
CA GLY A 228 -3.75 -1.09 16.17
C GLY A 228 -5.09 -1.81 16.08
N VAL A 229 -5.79 -1.72 14.94
CA VAL A 229 -7.05 -2.41 14.69
C VAL A 229 -6.86 -3.92 14.73
N LEU A 230 -5.87 -4.47 14.02
CA LEU A 230 -5.62 -5.91 13.98
C LEU A 230 -5.25 -6.47 15.37
N LEU A 231 -4.43 -5.73 16.13
CA LEU A 231 -4.09 -6.11 17.52
C LEU A 231 -5.31 -6.03 18.45
N ALA A 232 -6.15 -5.00 18.34
CA ALA A 232 -7.36 -4.85 19.14
C ALA A 232 -8.38 -5.96 18.87
N LEU A 233 -8.54 -6.35 17.59
CA LEU A 233 -9.38 -7.49 17.19
C LEU A 233 -8.83 -8.83 17.72
N GLY A 234 -7.51 -8.93 17.91
CA GLY A 234 -6.83 -10.11 18.46
C GLY A 234 -6.85 -10.22 20.00
N GLY A 235 -7.08 -9.13 20.74
CA GLY A 235 -6.85 -9.06 22.19
C GLY A 235 -7.88 -9.74 23.12
N LYS A 236 -9.08 -10.10 22.65
CA LYS A 236 -10.22 -10.52 23.51
C LYS A 236 -10.44 -12.05 23.68
N ARG A 237 -9.42 -12.93 23.68
CA ARG A 237 -9.67 -14.38 23.39
C ARG A 237 -9.17 -15.43 24.38
N ARG A 238 -9.89 -16.57 24.37
CA ARG A 238 -9.79 -17.72 25.28
C ARG A 238 -8.54 -18.60 24.98
N PRO A 239 -7.96 -19.29 25.99
CA PRO A 239 -6.77 -20.14 25.84
C PRO A 239 -6.92 -21.28 24.82
N GLU A 240 -8.13 -21.80 24.60
CA GLU A 240 -8.39 -22.96 23.72
C GLU A 240 -8.39 -22.63 22.21
N GLU A 241 -8.55 -21.36 21.83
CA GLU A 241 -8.48 -20.89 20.43
C GLU A 241 -7.02 -20.66 19.95
N ALA A 242 -6.02 -20.91 20.80
CA ALA A 242 -4.71 -20.27 20.70
C ALA A 242 -3.95 -20.53 19.38
N PRO A 243 -3.78 -21.76 18.87
CA PRO A 243 -2.88 -21.97 17.72
C PRO A 243 -3.56 -21.84 16.35
N LEU A 244 -4.76 -22.38 16.16
CA LEU A 244 -5.50 -22.22 14.91
C LEU A 244 -5.97 -20.77 14.72
N GLY A 245 -6.45 -20.11 15.78
CA GLY A 245 -6.78 -18.69 15.75
C GLY A 245 -5.56 -17.80 15.52
N LEU A 246 -4.35 -18.24 15.90
CA LEU A 246 -3.09 -17.58 15.53
C LEU A 246 -2.81 -17.73 14.03
N SER A 247 -2.94 -18.93 13.47
CA SER A 247 -2.81 -19.16 12.01
C SER A 247 -3.77 -18.30 11.20
N TYR A 248 -5.03 -18.14 11.61
CA TYR A 248 -5.99 -17.27 10.93
C TYR A 248 -5.60 -15.79 10.99
N ARG A 249 -5.09 -15.31 12.14
CA ARG A 249 -4.60 -13.92 12.26
C ARG A 249 -3.40 -13.69 11.37
N ILE A 250 -2.45 -14.63 11.35
CA ILE A 250 -1.29 -14.60 10.47
C ILE A 250 -1.76 -14.58 9.01
N ALA A 251 -2.67 -15.48 8.62
CA ALA A 251 -3.22 -15.54 7.27
C ALA A 251 -3.98 -14.27 6.87
N THR A 252 -4.73 -13.65 7.78
CA THR A 252 -5.43 -12.37 7.51
C THR A 252 -4.44 -11.22 7.32
N GLY A 253 -3.43 -11.10 8.20
CA GLY A 253 -2.37 -10.12 8.03
C GLY A 253 -1.62 -10.34 6.71
N ILE A 254 -1.37 -11.61 6.36
CA ILE A 254 -0.76 -11.98 5.10
C ILE A 254 -1.63 -11.58 3.89
N GLY A 255 -2.91 -11.90 3.95
CA GLY A 255 -3.88 -11.52 2.92
C GLY A 255 -3.92 -10.01 2.67
N LEU A 256 -3.84 -9.21 3.73
CA LEU A 256 -3.87 -7.75 3.58
C LEU A 256 -2.63 -7.19 2.86
N HIS A 257 -1.43 -7.76 3.02
CA HIS A 257 -0.29 -7.33 2.22
C HIS A 257 -0.32 -7.91 0.81
N ASN A 258 -0.77 -9.16 0.64
CA ASN A 258 -0.92 -9.77 -0.68
C ASN A 258 -1.90 -9.00 -1.58
N LEU A 259 -2.87 -8.29 -1.00
CA LEU A 259 -3.68 -7.32 -1.73
C LEU A 259 -2.82 -6.21 -2.38
N GLY A 260 -1.86 -5.66 -1.63
CA GLY A 260 -0.92 -4.63 -2.11
C GLY A 260 0.01 -5.16 -3.20
N GLU A 261 0.52 -6.39 -3.04
CA GLU A 261 1.35 -7.07 -4.05
C GLU A 261 0.62 -7.26 -5.36
N GLY A 262 -0.62 -7.77 -5.29
CA GLY A 262 -1.47 -7.92 -6.46
C GLY A 262 -1.69 -6.56 -7.14
N LEU A 263 -1.94 -5.51 -6.36
CA LEU A 263 -2.15 -4.17 -6.88
C LEU A 263 -0.92 -3.62 -7.61
N ALA A 264 0.28 -3.81 -7.06
CA ALA A 264 1.53 -3.41 -7.71
C ALA A 264 1.73 -4.15 -9.05
N ILE A 265 1.50 -5.47 -9.08
CA ILE A 265 1.59 -6.25 -10.32
C ILE A 265 0.57 -5.77 -11.36
N GLY A 266 -0.68 -5.62 -10.95
CA GLY A 266 -1.75 -5.15 -11.84
C GLY A 266 -1.44 -3.77 -12.43
N ALA A 267 -0.91 -2.87 -11.59
CA ALA A 267 -0.51 -1.52 -12.01
C ALA A 267 0.63 -1.56 -13.03
N ALA A 268 1.68 -2.34 -12.79
CA ALA A 268 2.81 -2.47 -13.71
C ALA A 268 2.36 -2.93 -15.10
N PHE A 269 1.51 -3.96 -15.19
CA PHE A 269 0.95 -4.39 -16.48
C PHE A 269 0.00 -3.38 -17.11
N ALA A 270 -0.78 -2.64 -16.30
CA ALA A 270 -1.66 -1.58 -16.80
C ALA A 270 -0.89 -0.37 -17.37
N LEU A 271 0.35 -0.16 -16.91
CA LEU A 271 1.28 0.86 -17.40
C LEU A 271 2.15 0.37 -18.57
N GLY A 272 2.00 -0.88 -19.00
CA GLY A 272 2.81 -1.47 -20.08
C GLY A 272 4.21 -1.91 -19.63
N GLU A 273 4.50 -1.87 -18.33
CA GLU A 273 5.79 -2.24 -17.73
C GLU A 273 5.89 -3.76 -17.52
N ALA A 274 5.82 -4.53 -18.60
CA ALA A 274 5.76 -6.00 -18.53
C ALA A 274 6.97 -6.63 -17.82
N ALA A 275 8.16 -6.04 -17.99
CA ALA A 275 9.37 -6.46 -17.29
C ALA A 275 9.25 -6.27 -15.77
N LEU A 276 8.77 -5.11 -15.31
CA LEU A 276 8.52 -4.85 -13.90
C LEU A 276 7.43 -5.80 -13.36
N GLY A 277 6.33 -5.98 -14.09
CA GLY A 277 5.26 -6.90 -13.70
C GLY A 277 5.76 -8.35 -13.53
N THR A 278 6.63 -8.82 -14.43
CA THR A 278 7.24 -10.16 -14.36
C THR A 278 8.22 -10.29 -13.19
N PHE A 279 9.03 -9.25 -12.97
CA PHE A 279 9.91 -9.13 -11.81
C PHE A 279 9.12 -9.28 -10.49
N LEU A 280 8.04 -8.51 -10.36
CA LEU A 280 7.18 -8.53 -9.16
C LEU A 280 6.55 -9.91 -8.95
N ILE A 281 6.05 -10.55 -10.02
CA ILE A 281 5.50 -11.91 -9.95
C ILE A 281 6.52 -12.89 -9.36
N LEU A 282 7.76 -12.89 -9.86
CA LEU A 282 8.79 -13.83 -9.41
C LEU A 282 9.19 -13.58 -7.96
N GLY A 283 9.47 -12.32 -7.59
CA GLY A 283 9.84 -11.94 -6.24
C GLY A 283 8.77 -12.32 -5.21
N PHE A 284 7.52 -11.93 -5.47
CA PHE A 284 6.40 -12.18 -4.56
C PHE A 284 6.04 -13.66 -4.47
N THR A 285 6.10 -14.40 -5.58
CA THR A 285 5.89 -15.86 -5.55
C THR A 285 6.88 -16.55 -4.62
N LEU A 286 8.16 -16.17 -4.67
CA LEU A 286 9.20 -16.79 -3.84
C LEU A 286 8.97 -16.53 -2.34
N HIS A 287 8.64 -15.30 -1.94
CA HIS A 287 8.40 -15.02 -0.52
C HIS A 287 7.07 -15.61 -0.03
N ASN A 288 6.04 -15.69 -0.87
CA ASN A 288 4.72 -16.21 -0.48
C ASN A 288 4.77 -17.72 -0.16
N ILE A 289 5.78 -18.44 -0.67
CA ILE A 289 6.07 -19.81 -0.24
C ILE A 289 6.49 -19.84 1.23
N THR A 290 7.33 -18.91 1.67
CA THR A 290 7.81 -18.87 3.07
C THR A 290 6.70 -18.45 4.05
N GLU A 291 5.72 -17.68 3.58
CA GLU A 291 4.55 -17.29 4.35
C GLU A 291 3.62 -18.46 4.65
N GLY A 292 3.43 -19.36 3.69
CA GLY A 292 2.71 -20.62 3.89
C GLY A 292 3.26 -21.42 5.07
N VAL A 293 4.58 -21.45 5.25
CA VAL A 293 5.27 -22.06 6.40
C VAL A 293 4.92 -21.33 7.70
N GLY A 294 4.99 -20.00 7.70
CA GLY A 294 4.63 -19.16 8.85
C GLY A 294 3.18 -19.34 9.30
N ILE A 295 2.24 -19.48 8.36
CA ILE A 295 0.81 -19.69 8.63
C ILE A 295 0.57 -21.02 9.35
N VAL A 296 1.23 -22.11 8.93
CA VAL A 296 0.96 -23.45 9.48
C VAL A 296 1.81 -23.80 10.71
N ALA A 297 2.88 -23.04 10.98
CA ALA A 297 3.76 -23.28 12.11
C ALA A 297 3.03 -23.32 13.49
N PRO A 298 2.07 -22.43 13.80
CA PRO A 298 1.30 -22.51 15.04
C PRO A 298 0.54 -23.84 15.22
N VAL A 299 0.05 -24.43 14.15
CA VAL A 299 -0.82 -25.62 14.18
C VAL A 299 -0.09 -26.94 13.95
N VAL A 300 1.26 -26.91 13.89
CA VAL A 300 2.08 -28.10 13.57
C VAL A 300 1.89 -29.26 14.56
N ARG A 301 1.57 -28.96 15.82
CA ARG A 301 1.29 -29.98 16.86
C ARG A 301 -0.18 -30.41 16.93
N GLN A 302 -1.05 -29.81 16.12
CA GLN A 302 -2.46 -30.16 16.04
C GLN A 302 -2.74 -31.14 14.89
N LYS A 303 -4.02 -31.50 14.70
CA LYS A 303 -4.51 -32.23 13.53
C LYS A 303 -5.61 -31.41 12.82
N PRO A 304 -5.27 -30.28 12.16
CA PRO A 304 -6.27 -29.48 11.46
C PRO A 304 -6.90 -30.27 10.31
N LYS A 305 -8.19 -30.06 10.07
CA LYS A 305 -8.88 -30.61 8.89
C LYS A 305 -8.33 -29.98 7.61
N LEU A 306 -8.32 -30.70 6.48
CA LEU A 306 -7.84 -30.17 5.20
C LEU A 306 -8.52 -28.87 4.77
N ILE A 307 -9.81 -28.72 5.08
CA ILE A 307 -10.56 -27.48 4.82
C ILE A 307 -9.92 -26.25 5.48
N GLN A 308 -9.25 -26.41 6.62
CA GLN A 308 -8.57 -25.31 7.31
C GLN A 308 -7.37 -24.82 6.51
N PHE A 309 -6.62 -25.73 5.86
CA PHE A 309 -5.52 -25.34 4.96
C PHE A 309 -6.04 -24.58 3.75
N ALA A 310 -7.14 -25.05 3.14
CA ALA A 310 -7.77 -24.36 2.02
C ALA A 310 -8.27 -22.96 2.40
N LEU A 311 -8.92 -22.82 3.56
CA LEU A 311 -9.38 -21.52 4.06
C LEU A 311 -8.22 -20.58 4.37
N LEU A 312 -7.18 -21.07 5.06
CA LEU A 312 -5.99 -20.28 5.35
C LEU A 312 -5.30 -19.80 4.07
N ALA A 313 -5.16 -20.67 3.06
CA ALA A 313 -4.56 -20.31 1.78
C ALA A 313 -5.43 -19.32 0.99
N LEU A 314 -6.76 -19.45 1.05
CA LEU A 314 -7.65 -18.51 0.39
C LEU A 314 -7.63 -17.13 1.07
N ILE A 315 -7.59 -17.09 2.41
CA ILE A 315 -7.51 -15.83 3.16
C ILE A 315 -6.17 -15.14 2.92
N ALA A 316 -5.07 -15.90 2.91
CA ALA A 316 -3.72 -15.38 2.71
C ALA A 316 -3.43 -15.00 1.24
N GLY A 317 -3.77 -15.86 0.29
CA GLY A 317 -3.41 -15.66 -1.12
C GLY A 317 -4.52 -15.07 -1.99
N GLY A 318 -5.79 -15.27 -1.64
CA GLY A 318 -6.93 -14.80 -2.41
C GLY A 318 -6.97 -13.27 -2.63
N PRO A 319 -6.61 -12.44 -1.64
CA PRO A 319 -6.56 -10.99 -1.84
C PRO A 319 -5.60 -10.52 -2.94
N ALA A 320 -4.55 -11.29 -3.29
CA ALA A 320 -3.69 -10.95 -4.43
C ALA A 320 -4.47 -10.91 -5.76
N ILE A 321 -5.48 -11.77 -5.92
CA ILE A 321 -6.38 -11.75 -7.08
C ILE A 321 -7.13 -10.42 -7.15
N LEU A 322 -7.72 -9.99 -6.03
CA LEU A 322 -8.40 -8.70 -5.93
C LEU A 322 -7.43 -7.54 -6.20
N GLY A 323 -6.21 -7.64 -5.67
CA GLY A 323 -5.14 -6.67 -5.90
C GLY A 323 -4.85 -6.52 -7.40
N THR A 324 -4.59 -7.63 -8.10
CA THR A 324 -4.28 -7.59 -9.55
C THR A 324 -5.40 -6.99 -10.39
N TRP A 325 -6.67 -7.23 -10.03
CA TRP A 325 -7.79 -6.58 -10.69
C TRP A 325 -7.87 -5.08 -10.38
N LEU A 326 -7.69 -4.69 -9.12
CA LEU A 326 -7.72 -3.29 -8.72
C LEU A 326 -6.57 -2.50 -9.36
N GLY A 327 -5.35 -3.03 -9.30
CA GLY A 327 -4.19 -2.43 -9.98
C GLY A 327 -4.32 -2.43 -11.49
N GLY A 328 -4.91 -3.48 -12.06
CA GLY A 328 -5.05 -3.64 -13.50
C GLY A 328 -6.11 -2.74 -14.15
N PHE A 329 -7.27 -2.61 -13.51
CA PHE A 329 -8.44 -1.94 -14.10
C PHE A 329 -8.75 -0.58 -13.48
N ALA A 330 -8.39 -0.38 -12.22
CA ALA A 330 -8.81 0.76 -11.42
C ALA A 330 -7.62 1.40 -10.69
N PHE A 331 -6.44 1.37 -11.30
CA PHE A 331 -5.25 1.97 -10.69
C PHE A 331 -5.49 3.42 -10.30
N ASN A 332 -5.27 3.71 -9.03
CA ASN A 332 -5.34 5.03 -8.45
C ASN A 332 -4.19 5.15 -7.43
N PRO A 333 -3.26 6.10 -7.58
CA PRO A 333 -2.14 6.30 -6.65
C PRO A 333 -2.57 6.46 -5.18
N VAL A 334 -3.75 7.05 -4.93
CA VAL A 334 -4.30 7.18 -3.57
C VAL A 334 -4.65 5.81 -3.00
N LEU A 335 -5.33 4.97 -3.79
CA LEU A 335 -5.66 3.59 -3.37
C LEU A 335 -4.40 2.74 -3.20
N ALA A 336 -3.41 2.89 -4.10
CA ALA A 336 -2.12 2.22 -3.98
C ALA A 336 -1.43 2.57 -2.65
N THR A 337 -1.35 3.86 -2.35
CA THR A 337 -0.78 4.38 -1.10
C THR A 337 -1.49 3.81 0.13
N ILE A 338 -2.83 3.84 0.14
CA ILE A 338 -3.64 3.33 1.25
C ILE A 338 -3.43 1.82 1.42
N PHE A 339 -3.55 1.03 0.35
CA PHE A 339 -3.47 -0.43 0.45
C PHE A 339 -2.07 -0.92 0.81
N LEU A 340 -1.00 -0.31 0.27
CA LEU A 340 0.36 -0.62 0.69
C LEU A 340 0.59 -0.25 2.16
N ALA A 341 0.11 0.90 2.62
CA ALA A 341 0.19 1.29 4.03
C ALA A 341 -0.57 0.33 4.97
N VAL A 342 -1.76 -0.13 4.55
CA VAL A 342 -2.49 -1.21 5.25
C VAL A 342 -1.64 -2.49 5.27
N GLY A 343 -1.02 -2.85 4.14
CA GLY A 343 -0.09 -3.97 4.03
C GLY A 343 1.06 -3.89 5.03
N VAL A 344 1.73 -2.74 5.16
CA VAL A 344 2.80 -2.50 6.15
C VAL A 344 2.30 -2.77 7.56
N GLY A 345 1.16 -2.18 7.95
CA GLY A 345 0.57 -2.40 9.27
C GLY A 345 0.22 -3.87 9.54
N ALA A 346 -0.26 -4.57 8.51
CA ALA A 346 -0.57 -5.99 8.57
C ALA A 346 0.69 -6.87 8.71
N ILE A 347 1.75 -6.61 7.94
CA ILE A 347 3.03 -7.33 8.06
C ILE A 347 3.62 -7.14 9.47
N VAL A 348 3.65 -5.91 9.97
CA VAL A 348 4.14 -5.62 11.33
C VAL A 348 3.31 -6.36 12.40
N GLN A 349 2.00 -6.50 12.18
CA GLN A 349 1.15 -7.30 13.06
C GLN A 349 1.51 -8.79 13.01
N VAL A 350 1.80 -9.34 11.83
CA VAL A 350 2.24 -10.74 11.70
C VAL A 350 3.60 -10.95 12.36
N VAL A 351 4.56 -10.04 12.15
CA VAL A 351 5.87 -10.02 12.83
C VAL A 351 5.69 -10.08 14.35
N TRP A 352 4.75 -9.28 14.88
CA TRP A 352 4.43 -9.28 16.31
C TRP A 352 3.90 -10.64 16.80
N GLU A 353 2.94 -11.23 16.09
CA GLU A 353 2.34 -12.51 16.46
C GLU A 353 3.34 -13.68 16.39
N VAL A 354 4.13 -13.76 15.30
CA VAL A 354 5.15 -14.79 15.13
C VAL A 354 6.30 -14.58 16.11
N GLY A 355 6.73 -13.34 16.34
CA GLY A 355 7.75 -13.00 17.35
C GLY A 355 7.32 -13.42 18.76
N ARG A 356 6.05 -13.21 19.13
CA ARG A 356 5.51 -13.71 20.41
C ARG A 356 5.48 -15.22 20.48
N LEU A 357 5.21 -15.92 19.37
CA LEU A 357 5.29 -17.38 19.31
C LEU A 357 6.74 -17.87 19.54
N VAL A 358 7.72 -17.24 18.88
CA VAL A 358 9.15 -17.53 19.10
C VAL A 358 9.53 -17.29 20.57
N ALA A 359 9.10 -16.18 21.15
CA ALA A 359 9.38 -15.87 22.55
C ALA A 359 8.83 -16.92 23.51
N ARG A 360 7.57 -17.33 23.31
CA ARG A 360 6.92 -18.39 24.12
C ARG A 360 7.64 -19.73 23.98
N ASN A 361 7.96 -20.14 22.76
CA ASN A 361 8.65 -21.40 22.51
C ASN A 361 10.06 -21.42 23.11
N THR A 362 10.77 -20.29 23.05
CA THR A 362 12.14 -20.18 23.55
C THR A 362 12.17 -20.16 25.09
N ALA A 363 11.21 -19.47 25.71
CA ALA A 363 11.01 -19.51 27.17
C ALA A 363 10.69 -20.94 27.66
N ALA A 364 9.85 -21.69 26.93
CA ALA A 364 9.55 -23.09 27.25
C ALA A 364 10.78 -24.03 27.16
N LEU A 365 11.82 -23.62 26.43
CA LEU A 365 13.09 -24.34 26.31
C LEU A 365 14.14 -23.89 27.36
N GLY A 366 13.82 -22.92 28.22
CA GLY A 366 14.78 -22.33 29.16
C GLY A 366 15.92 -21.57 28.45
N ALA A 367 15.71 -21.13 27.21
CA ALA A 367 16.69 -20.42 26.40
C ALA A 367 16.40 -18.91 26.36
N PRO A 368 17.41 -18.06 26.13
CA PRO A 368 17.19 -16.62 25.90
C PRO A 368 16.50 -16.38 24.55
N LEU A 369 15.67 -15.33 24.46
CA LEU A 369 14.96 -14.95 23.23
C LEU A 369 15.93 -14.79 22.04
N VAL A 370 17.06 -14.13 22.29
CA VAL A 370 18.16 -14.00 21.33
C VAL A 370 19.16 -15.11 21.60
N SER A 371 19.08 -16.16 20.79
CA SER A 371 19.98 -17.31 20.77
C SER A 371 20.60 -17.41 19.38
N TRP A 372 21.69 -18.17 19.21
CA TRP A 372 22.27 -18.40 17.88
C TRP A 372 21.27 -18.98 16.87
N SER A 373 20.31 -19.77 17.34
CA SER A 373 19.24 -20.33 16.50
C SER A 373 18.25 -19.26 16.04
N THR A 374 17.81 -18.37 16.92
CA THR A 374 16.84 -17.33 16.57
C THR A 374 17.48 -16.18 15.81
N LEU A 375 18.69 -15.77 16.21
CA LEU A 375 19.48 -14.78 15.48
C LEU A 375 19.86 -15.30 14.09
N GLY A 376 20.39 -16.52 13.99
CA GLY A 376 20.74 -17.14 12.71
C GLY A 376 19.54 -17.28 11.79
N GLY A 377 18.39 -17.72 12.32
CA GLY A 377 17.14 -17.77 11.56
C GLY A 377 16.77 -16.40 11.00
N PHE A 378 16.66 -15.39 11.88
CA PHE A 378 16.34 -14.00 11.49
C PHE A 378 17.29 -13.46 10.42
N THR A 379 18.60 -13.58 10.63
CA THR A 379 19.61 -13.09 9.68
C THR A 379 19.51 -13.81 8.34
N VAL A 380 19.30 -15.12 8.32
CA VAL A 380 19.10 -15.88 7.08
C VAL A 380 17.81 -15.44 6.38
N GLY A 381 16.73 -15.16 7.12
CA GLY A 381 15.49 -14.64 6.56
C GLY A 381 15.68 -13.29 5.86
N VAL A 382 16.35 -12.35 6.51
CA VAL A 382 16.69 -11.04 5.93
C VAL A 382 17.59 -11.21 4.70
N ALA A 383 18.64 -12.04 4.81
CA ALA A 383 19.57 -12.28 3.71
C ALA A 383 18.88 -12.92 2.49
N LEU A 384 18.01 -13.90 2.71
CA LEU A 384 17.25 -14.56 1.64
C LEU A 384 16.40 -13.54 0.89
N MET A 385 15.70 -12.65 1.59
CA MET A 385 14.92 -11.60 0.95
C MET A 385 15.78 -10.57 0.22
N TYR A 386 16.89 -10.15 0.82
CA TYR A 386 17.82 -9.24 0.18
C TYR A 386 18.38 -9.82 -1.12
N PHE A 387 18.85 -11.08 -1.09
CA PHE A 387 19.37 -11.74 -2.29
C PHE A 387 18.28 -12.01 -3.32
N THR A 388 17.07 -12.36 -2.90
CA THR A 388 15.93 -12.50 -3.83
C THR A 388 15.64 -11.17 -4.50
N ALA A 389 15.53 -10.08 -3.75
CA ALA A 389 15.34 -8.74 -4.31
C ALA A 389 16.51 -8.34 -5.24
N PHE A 390 17.75 -8.68 -4.88
CA PHE A 390 18.93 -8.43 -5.70
C PHE A 390 18.90 -9.20 -7.03
N PHE A 391 18.75 -10.52 -7.00
CA PHE A 391 18.78 -11.38 -8.19
C PHE A 391 17.60 -11.24 -9.11
N VAL A 392 16.48 -10.71 -8.62
CA VAL A 392 15.34 -10.45 -9.48
C VAL A 392 15.58 -9.07 -10.17
N LYS A 393 16.26 -8.10 -9.52
CA LYS A 393 16.34 -6.70 -9.98
C LYS A 393 17.39 -6.49 -11.09
N PHE A 394 18.20 -7.51 -11.33
CA PHE A 394 19.20 -7.63 -12.40
C PHE A 394 18.95 -8.94 -13.13
#